data_AF-A0A557SVJ3-F1
#
_entry.id   AF-A0A557SVJ3-F1
#
_cell.length_a   1.000
_cell.length_b   1.000
_cell.length_c   1.000
_cell.angle_alpha   90.00
_cell.angle_beta   90.00
_cell.angle_gamma   90.00
#
_symmetry.space_group_name_H-M   'P 1'
#
loop_
_entity.id
_entity.type
_entity.pdbx_description
1 polymer ?
#
loop_
_entity_poly.entity_id
_entity_poly.type
_entity_poly.pdbx_seq_one_letter_code
_entity_poly.pdbx_strand_id
1 'polypeptide(L)' 'MRIMSKLIRNKKMAKVNCKECDAEIPIPADSMQGEIVTCPDCGESFELVKSGDEFSIKPAQVVGEDWGQ' A
#
# COMPACT_ATOMS: atom_id res chain seq x y z
N MET A 1 39.41 14.43 -10.71
CA MET A 1 39.10 13.98 -9.34
C MET A 1 37.59 13.89 -9.15
N ARG A 2 37.11 12.71 -8.73
CA ARG A 2 35.78 12.40 -8.15
C ARG A 2 34.55 12.57 -9.05
N ILE A 3 34.35 11.54 -9.86
CA ILE A 3 33.06 10.88 -10.08
C ILE A 3 32.19 10.91 -8.81
N MET A 4 31.30 11.90 -8.69
CA MET A 4 30.25 11.86 -7.67
C MET A 4 29.11 11.01 -8.20
N SER A 5 29.34 9.71 -8.15
CA SER A 5 28.38 8.63 -8.30
C SER A 5 27.28 8.80 -7.26
N LYS A 6 26.27 9.62 -7.56
CA LYS A 6 25.02 9.62 -6.79
C LYS A 6 23.98 8.90 -7.63
N LEU A 7 24.11 7.58 -7.67
CA LEU A 7 22.99 6.69 -7.95
C LEU A 7 21.95 6.94 -6.85
N ILE A 8 21.14 7.98 -7.03
CA ILE A 8 19.85 8.11 -6.38
C ILE A 8 19.01 6.97 -6.94
N ARG A 9 19.05 5.83 -6.25
CA ARG A 9 18.18 4.70 -6.51
C ARG A 9 16.76 5.22 -6.31
N ASN A 10 16.07 5.53 -7.41
CA ASN A 10 14.64 5.82 -7.43
C ASN A 10 13.91 4.58 -6.88
N LYS A 11 13.74 4.53 -5.55
CA LYS A 11 12.84 3.58 -4.90
C LYS A 11 11.44 4.02 -5.34
N LYS A 12 10.87 3.34 -6.34
CA LYS A 12 9.49 3.57 -6.76
C LYS A 12 8.58 3.21 -5.57
N MET A 13 8.10 4.20 -4.83
CA MET A 13 6.94 4.03 -3.94
C MET A 13 5.69 4.16 -4.79
N ALA A 14 4.80 3.17 -4.71
CA ALA A 14 3.45 3.32 -5.22
C ALA A 14 2.63 4.13 -4.21
N LYS A 15 1.58 4.79 -4.66
CA LYS A 15 0.70 5.57 -3.80
C LYS A 15 -0.73 5.34 -4.24
N VAL A 16 -1.64 5.20 -3.28
CA VAL A 16 -3.05 4.94 -3.54
C VAL A 16 -3.90 5.84 -2.66
N ASN A 17 -5.07 6.25 -3.15
CA ASN A 17 -5.99 7.08 -2.37
C ASN A 17 -6.86 6.19 -1.49
N CYS A 18 -6.95 6.53 -0.20
CA CYS A 18 -7.86 5.90 0.74
C CYS A 18 -9.30 6.07 0.27
N LYS A 19 -10.10 4.99 0.27
CA LYS A 19 -11.52 5.07 -0.14
C LYS A 19 -12.45 5.59 0.96
N GLU A 20 -11.95 5.76 2.17
CA GLU A 20 -12.74 6.19 3.34
C GLU A 20 -12.53 7.66 3.71
N CYS A 21 -11.31 8.17 3.54
CA CYS A 21 -10.96 9.55 3.89
C CYS A 21 -10.23 10.33 2.77
N ASP A 22 -10.09 9.74 1.58
CA ASP A 22 -9.40 10.32 0.42
C ASP A 22 -7.91 10.68 0.64
N ALA A 23 -7.31 10.25 1.76
CA ALA A 23 -5.90 10.48 2.06
C ALA A 23 -4.93 9.66 1.17
N GLU A 24 -3.69 10.14 1.01
CA GLU A 24 -2.66 9.46 0.23
C GLU A 24 -1.98 8.36 1.07
N ILE A 25 -2.21 7.09 0.73
CA ILE A 25 -1.60 5.94 1.40
C ILE A 25 -0.29 5.58 0.68
N PRO A 26 0.88 5.71 1.34
CA PRO A 26 2.15 5.35 0.75
C PRO A 26 2.33 3.83 0.74
N ILE A 27 2.52 3.24 -0.45
CA ILE A 27 2.74 1.81 -0.63
C ILE A 27 4.23 1.53 -0.89
N PRO A 28 4.92 0.80 0.01
CA PRO A 28 6.31 0.45 -0.21
C PRO A 28 6.49 -0.42 -1.46
N ALA A 29 7.65 -0.29 -2.11
CA ALA A 29 7.99 -1.10 -3.30
C ALA A 29 8.08 -2.61 -3.01
N ASP A 30 8.28 -2.96 -1.73
CA ASP A 30 8.36 -4.34 -1.24
C ASP A 30 6.98 -4.96 -1.01
N SER A 31 5.91 -4.15 -1.07
CA SER A 31 4.54 -4.64 -0.88
C SER A 31 4.10 -5.56 -2.01
N MET A 32 3.35 -6.60 -1.63
CA MET A 32 2.80 -7.57 -2.57
C MET A 32 1.27 -7.53 -2.64
N GLN A 33 0.71 -8.15 -3.67
CA GLN A 33 -0.73 -8.39 -3.74
C GLN A 33 -1.20 -9.23 -2.54
N GLY A 34 -2.33 -8.87 -1.95
CA GLY A 34 -2.90 -9.51 -0.78
C GLY A 34 -2.32 -9.01 0.54
N GLU A 35 -1.39 -8.05 0.52
CA GLU A 35 -0.90 -7.40 1.73
C GLU A 35 -1.93 -6.42 2.28
N ILE A 36 -2.06 -6.39 3.61
CA ILE A 36 -2.93 -5.46 4.31
C ILE A 36 -2.14 -4.19 4.60
N VAL A 37 -2.65 -3.05 4.15
CA VAL A 37 -2.12 -1.73 4.43
C VAL A 37 -3.14 -0.93 5.21
N THR A 38 -2.68 -0.21 6.23
CA THR A 38 -3.53 0.63 7.07
C THR A 38 -3.35 2.09 6.66
N CYS A 39 -4.45 2.81 6.48
CA CYS A 39 -4.39 4.23 6.21
C CYS A 39 -3.83 4.97 7.44
N PRO A 40 -2.76 5.78 7.30
CA PRO A 40 -2.19 6.51 8.43
C PRO A 40 -3.08 7.66 8.94
N ASP A 41 -4.05 8.10 8.12
CA ASP A 41 -4.93 9.22 8.44
C ASP A 41 -6.23 8.78 9.15
N CYS A 42 -6.94 7.78 8.62
CA CYS A 42 -8.19 7.30 9.23
C CYS A 42 -8.07 6.00 10.03
N GLY A 43 -6.99 5.23 9.86
CA GLY A 43 -6.78 3.95 10.54
C GLY A 43 -7.50 2.75 9.90
N GLU A 44 -8.19 2.93 8.77
CA GLU A 44 -8.87 1.84 8.07
C GLU A 44 -7.87 0.89 7.37
N SER A 45 -8.22 -0.40 7.35
CA SER A 45 -7.38 -1.44 6.76
C SER A 45 -7.87 -1.82 5.37
N PHE A 46 -6.95 -1.84 4.41
CA PHE A 46 -7.22 -2.17 3.02
C PHE A 46 -6.30 -3.28 2.54
N GLU A 47 -6.81 -4.17 1.69
CA GLU A 47 -6.01 -5.18 1.03
C GLU A 47 -5.51 -4.64 -0.32
N LEU A 48 -4.21 -4.83 -0.59
CA LEU A 48 -3.59 -4.48 -1.86
C LEU A 48 -3.97 -5.46 -2.97
N VAL A 49 -4.47 -4.91 -4.08
CA VAL A 49 -4.83 -5.64 -5.28
C VAL A 49 -3.91 -5.19 -6.40
N LYS A 50 -3.11 -6.11 -6.94
CA LYS A 50 -2.26 -5.82 -8.10
C LYS A 50 -3.05 -6.03 -9.39
N SER A 51 -3.20 -4.98 -10.19
CA SER A 51 -3.84 -5.03 -11.51
C SER A 51 -2.80 -4.67 -12.58
N GLY A 52 -2.14 -5.68 -13.13
CA GLY A 52 -1.03 -5.47 -14.06
C GLY A 52 0.18 -4.84 -13.37
N ASP A 53 0.55 -3.63 -13.81
CA ASP A 53 1.67 -2.84 -13.26
C ASP A 53 1.23 -1.82 -12.19
N GLU A 54 -0.06 -1.72 -11.86
CA GLU A 54 -0.61 -0.76 -10.90
C GLU A 54 -1.15 -1.45 -9.64
N PHE A 55 -0.96 -0.80 -8.49
CA PHE A 55 -1.53 -1.23 -7.20
C PHE A 55 -2.85 -0.50 -6.94
N SER A 56 -3.85 -1.24 -6.51
CA SER A 56 -5.15 -0.76 -6.07
C SER A 56 -5.43 -1.22 -4.65
N ILE A 57 -6.41 -0.60 -4.00
CA ILE A 57 -6.89 -1.01 -2.68
C ILE A 57 -8.36 -1.42 -2.72
N LYS A 58 -8.69 -2.45 -1.95
CA LYS A 58 -10.06 -2.82 -1.58
C LYS A 58 -10.19 -2.86 -0.06
N PRO A 59 -11.35 -2.56 0.53
CA PRO A 59 -11.54 -2.71 1.97
C PRO A 59 -11.16 -4.13 2.38
N ALA A 60 -10.26 -4.26 3.35
CA ALA A 60 -9.92 -5.56 3.90
C ALA A 60 -11.20 -6.08 4.55
N GLN A 61 -11.69 -7.24 4.10
CA GLN A 61 -12.82 -7.84 4.78
C GLN A 61 -12.33 -8.20 6.18
N VAL A 62 -12.86 -7.53 7.20
CA VAL A 62 -12.96 -8.13 8.53
C VAL A 62 -13.73 -9.41 8.30
N VAL A 63 -13.01 -10.53 8.20
CA VAL A 63 -13.62 -11.86 8.22
C VAL A 63 -14.61 -11.80 9.36
N GLY A 64 -15.87 -11.94 8.98
CA GLY A 64 -17.01 -11.66 9.83
C GLY A 64 -16.80 -12.29 11.20
N GLU A 65 -17.32 -11.60 12.21
CA GLU A 65 -17.40 -12.02 13.60
C GLU A 65 -17.77 -13.50 13.80
N ASP A 66 -16.85 -14.43 13.53
CA ASP A 66 -16.98 -15.86 13.74
C ASP A 66 -15.63 -16.58 13.49
N TRP A 67 -14.52 -15.99 13.97
CA TRP A 67 -13.31 -16.78 14.20
C TRP A 67 -13.52 -17.65 15.45
N GLY A 68 -14.32 -18.71 15.32
CA GLY A 68 -14.37 -19.83 16.27
C GLY A 68 -15.65 -19.94 17.10
N GLN A 69 -16.37 -21.04 16.87
CA GLN A 69 -16.79 -21.93 17.95
C GLN A 69 -15.98 -23.22 17.90
#